data_AF-A0A1X7VVX3-F1
#
_entry.id   AF-A0A1X7VVX3-F1
#
_cell.length_a   1.000
_cell.length_b   1.000
_cell.length_c   1.000
_cell.angle_alpha   90.00
_cell.angle_beta   90.00
_cell.angle_gamma   90.00
#
_symmetry.space_group_name_H-M   'P 1'
#
loop_
_entity.id
_entity.type
_entity.pdbx_description
1 polymer ?
#
loop_
_entity_poly.entity_id
_entity_poly.type
_entity_poly.pdbx_seq_one_letter_code
_entity_poly.pdbx_strand_id
1 'polypeptide(L)'
;TSPDLNFLVTKYLMHKCSKYCKRNIKVGKTYVSRCPFDFHRAVQDSICINDVENSLKSCNKIYDFKRNEKEVPVNDYNPLYC
;
A
#
# COMPACT_ATOMS: atom_id res chain seq x y z
N THR A 1 -6.24 3.34 -25.55
CA THR A 1 -5.50 3.06 -24.30
C THR A 1 -4.03 3.00 -24.64
N SER A 2 -3.16 3.80 -24.01
CA SER A 2 -1.72 3.71 -24.27
C SER A 2 -1.22 2.35 -23.74
N PRO A 3 -0.67 1.47 -24.58
CA PRO A 3 -0.17 0.16 -24.13
C PRO A 3 0.97 0.31 -23.11
N ASP A 4 1.77 1.36 -23.24
CA ASP A 4 2.87 1.67 -22.30
C ASP A 4 2.34 2.03 -20.91
N LEU A 5 1.23 2.78 -20.85
CA LEU A 5 0.59 3.13 -19.58
C LEU A 5 0.07 1.87 -18.87
N ASN A 6 -0.59 0.97 -19.58
CA ASN A 6 -1.14 -0.26 -18.98
C ASN A 6 -0.03 -1.18 -18.45
N PHE A 7 1.08 -1.28 -19.19
CA PHE A 7 2.26 -2.03 -18.75
C PHE A 7 2.87 -1.44 -17.47
N LEU A 8 3.03 -0.11 -17.41
CA LEU A 8 3.56 0.56 -16.23
C LEU A 8 2.63 0.37 -15.02
N VAL A 9 1.33 0.58 -15.19
CA VAL A 9 0.32 0.40 -14.13
C VAL A 9 0.38 -1.02 -13.58
N THR A 10 0.37 -2.03 -14.45
CA THR A 10 0.44 -3.44 -14.02
C THR A 10 1.76 -3.75 -13.31
N LYS A 11 2.89 -3.22 -13.79
CA LYS A 11 4.21 -3.41 -13.17
C LYS A 11 4.31 -2.82 -11.76
N TYR A 12 3.72 -1.65 -11.53
CA TYR A 12 3.73 -1.01 -10.20
C TYR A 12 2.66 -1.59 -9.27
N LEU A 13 1.50 -1.99 -9.81
CA LEU A 13 0.47 -2.72 -9.07
C LEU A 13 0.97 -4.09 -8.64
N MET A 14 1.77 -4.81 -9.42
CA MET A 14 2.26 -6.15 -9.08
C MET A 14 3.70 -6.13 -8.53
N HIS A 15 4.10 -5.04 -7.87
CA HIS A 15 5.49 -4.87 -7.43
C HIS A 15 5.87 -5.91 -6.37
N LYS A 16 6.79 -6.82 -6.72
CA LYS A 16 7.42 -7.73 -5.76
C LYS A 16 8.63 -7.07 -5.10
N CYS A 17 8.55 -6.83 -3.80
CA CYS A 17 9.65 -6.24 -3.03
C CYS A 17 10.95 -7.04 -3.18
N SER A 18 12.06 -6.33 -3.40
CA SER A 18 13.42 -6.86 -3.45
C SER A 18 14.35 -6.02 -2.57
N LYS A 19 15.61 -6.44 -2.41
CA LYS A 19 16.62 -5.63 -1.70
C LYS A 19 16.87 -4.26 -2.34
N TYR A 20 16.62 -4.13 -3.64
CA TYR A 20 16.92 -2.92 -4.41
C TYR A 20 15.83 -1.84 -4.30
N CYS A 21 14.57 -2.23 -4.08
CA CYS A 21 13.49 -1.25 -3.94
C CYS A 21 13.42 -0.68 -2.52
N LYS A 22 13.95 -1.40 -1.52
CA LYS A 22 14.00 -0.94 -0.14
C LYS A 22 15.00 0.20 0.01
N ARG A 23 14.56 1.29 0.61
CA ARG A 23 15.39 2.45 0.95
C ARG A 23 15.36 2.65 2.45
N ASN A 24 16.48 3.07 3.02
CA ASN A 24 16.55 3.45 4.42
C ASN A 24 16.00 4.87 4.57
N ILE A 25 14.87 5.00 5.24
CA ILE A 25 14.19 6.26 5.51
C ILE A 25 14.41 6.59 6.98
N LYS A 26 14.82 7.82 7.27
CA LYS A 26 14.97 8.29 8.64
C LYS A 26 13.59 8.67 9.21
N VAL A 27 13.19 8.03 10.30
CA VAL A 27 11.95 8.33 11.03
C VAL A 27 12.33 8.71 12.45
N GLY A 28 12.31 10.02 12.74
CA GLY A 28 12.81 10.56 14.01
C GLY A 28 14.30 10.26 14.21
N LYS A 29 14.62 9.44 15.21
CA LYS A 29 16.01 9.05 15.57
C LYS A 29 16.44 7.70 14.96
N THR A 30 15.54 6.94 14.35
CA THR A 30 15.82 5.61 13.80
C THR A 30 15.76 5.60 12.28
N TYR A 31 16.38 4.58 11.68
CA TYR A 31 16.24 4.30 10.25
C TYR A 31 15.36 3.08 10.06
N VAL A 32 14.40 3.17 9.16
CA VAL A 32 13.55 2.05 8.75
C VAL A 32 13.77 1.76 7.28
N SER A 33 13.89 0.48 6.95
CA SER A 33 14.01 0.04 5.55
C SER A 33 12.62 -0.15 4.98
N ARG A 34 12.19 0.73 4.07
CA ARG A 34 10.85 0.70 3.46
C ARG A 34 10.96 0.78 1.95
N CYS A 35 10.14 -0.01 1.26
CA CYS A 35 9.99 0.12 -0.17
C CYS A 35 8.90 1.19 -0.47
N PRO A 36 9.15 2.13 -1.39
CA PRO A 36 8.18 3.18 -1.73
C PRO A 36 6.96 2.64 -2.46
N PHE A 37 7.01 1.39 -2.91
CA PHE A 37 5.92 0.67 -3.57
C PHE A 37 5.33 -0.43 -2.66
N ASP A 38 5.67 -0.45 -1.38
CA ASP A 38 5.22 -1.48 -0.43
C ASP A 38 4.00 -0.98 0.34
N PHE A 39 2.83 -1.11 -0.31
CA PHE A 39 1.53 -0.82 0.27
C PHE A 39 0.66 -2.09 0.38
N HIS A 40 1.26 -3.22 0.77
CA HIS A 40 0.49 -4.44 1.01
C HIS A 40 -0.50 -4.21 2.17
N ARG A 41 -1.81 -4.32 1.91
CA ARG A 41 -2.79 -4.50 3.00
C ARG A 41 -2.77 -5.95 3.43
N ALA A 42 -3.01 -6.18 4.72
CA ALA A 42 -3.24 -7.52 5.23
C ALA A 42 -4.43 -8.18 4.51
N VAL A 43 -4.41 -9.52 4.48
CA VAL A 43 -5.60 -10.31 4.11
C VAL A 43 -6.70 -9.99 5.10
N GLN A 44 -7.92 -9.81 4.59
CA GLN A 44 -9.08 -9.50 5.40
C GLN A 44 -10.27 -10.29 4.91
N ASP A 45 -10.94 -11.01 5.81
CA ASP A 45 -12.02 -11.94 5.46
C ASP A 45 -13.36 -11.24 5.19
N SER A 46 -13.51 -10.02 5.71
CA SER A 46 -14.71 -9.19 5.62
C SER A 46 -14.36 -7.73 5.38
N ILE A 47 -15.33 -6.94 4.92
CA ILE A 47 -15.21 -5.49 4.85
C ILE A 47 -15.38 -4.95 6.28
N CYS A 48 -14.44 -4.13 6.74
CA CYS A 48 -14.54 -3.42 8.02
C CYS A 48 -14.73 -1.93 7.77
N ILE A 49 -15.70 -1.32 8.42
CA ILE A 49 -15.87 0.13 8.45
C ILE A 49 -15.42 0.60 9.82
N ASN A 50 -14.39 1.43 9.84
CA ASN A 50 -13.84 2.01 11.05
C ASN A 50 -14.64 3.26 11.45
N ASP A 51 -14.63 3.59 12.74
CA ASP A 51 -15.27 4.81 13.21
C ASP A 51 -14.66 6.05 12.52
N VAL A 52 -15.52 6.87 11.93
CA VAL A 52 -15.11 8.00 11.08
C VAL A 52 -14.38 9.05 11.91
N GLU A 53 -14.88 9.35 13.11
CA GLU A 53 -14.32 10.40 13.95
C GLU A 53 -12.91 10.03 14.43
N ASN A 54 -12.72 8.80 14.90
CA ASN A 54 -11.41 8.28 15.29
C ASN A 54 -10.46 8.18 14.09
N SER A 55 -10.96 7.77 12.92
CA SER A 55 -10.13 7.65 11.71
C SER A 55 -9.62 9.01 11.23
N LEU A 56 -10.47 10.04 11.25
CA LEU A 56 -10.08 11.41 10.91
C LEU A 56 -9.04 11.96 11.89
N LYS A 57 -9.21 11.74 13.19
CA LYS A 57 -8.26 12.20 14.22
C LYS A 57 -6.89 11.53 14.11
N SER A 58 -6.87 10.23 13.79
CA SER A 58 -5.64 9.43 13.73
C SER A 58 -5.03 9.34 12.32
N CYS A 59 -5.64 9.98 11.32
CA CYS A 59 -5.30 9.81 9.91
C CYS A 59 -5.30 8.34 9.45
N ASN A 60 -6.08 7.50 10.12
CA ASN A 60 -6.27 6.10 9.77
C ASN A 60 -7.31 5.94 8.66
N LYS A 61 -7.34 4.76 8.03
CA LYS A 61 -8.32 4.45 6.99
C LYS A 61 -9.71 4.29 7.60
N ILE A 62 -10.72 4.81 6.92
CA ILE A 62 -12.13 4.75 7.34
C ILE A 62 -12.75 3.38 7.02
N TYR A 63 -12.15 2.63 6.09
CA TYR A 63 -12.59 1.29 5.74
C TYR A 63 -11.41 0.43 5.32
N ASP A 64 -11.57 -0.86 5.54
CA ASP A 64 -10.71 -1.90 5.03
C ASP A 64 -11.57 -2.88 4.21
N PHE A 65 -11.12 -3.18 2.99
CA PHE A 65 -11.83 -4.06 2.07
C PHE A 65 -11.41 -5.51 2.27
N LYS A 66 -12.39 -6.42 2.11
CA LYS A 66 -12.13 -7.84 1.99
C LYS A 66 -11.08 -8.08 0.90
N ARG A 67 -10.04 -8.84 1.22
CA ARG A 67 -8.92 -9.15 0.33
C ARG A 67 -8.57 -10.61 0.43
N ASN A 68 -8.41 -11.28 -0.71
CA ASN A 68 -8.01 -12.68 -0.76
C ASN A 68 -6.48 -12.84 -0.91
N GLU A 69 -5.94 -14.02 -0.62
CA GLU A 69 -4.50 -14.32 -0.75
C GLU A 69 -3.94 -14.00 -2.14
N LYS A 70 -4.75 -14.19 -3.19
CA LYS A 70 -4.38 -13.89 -4.59
C LYS A 70 -4.18 -12.41 -4.87
N GLU A 71 -4.80 -11.54 -4.07
CA GLU A 71 -4.75 -10.09 -4.21
C GLU A 71 -3.69 -9.46 -3.30
N VAL A 72 -3.12 -10.22 -2.36
CA VAL A 72 -1.99 -9.79 -1.51
C VAL A 72 -0.85 -9.14 -2.30
N PRO A 73 -0.41 -9.66 -3.47
CA PRO A 73 0.69 -9.04 -4.22
C PRO A 73 0.29 -7.75 -4.96
N VAL A 74 -1.00 -7.39 -4.97
CA VAL A 74 -1.47 -6.15 -5.60
C VAL A 74 -1.12 -4.98 -4.69
N ASN A 75 -0.58 -3.93 -5.26
CA ASN A 75 -0.13 -2.74 -4.56
C ASN A 75 -1.24 -1.70 -4.58
N ASP A 76 -1.59 -1.17 -3.42
CA ASP A 76 -2.61 -0.12 -3.28
C ASP A 76 -1.97 1.26 -3.38
N TYR A 77 -1.24 1.51 -4.48
CA TYR A 77 -0.55 2.79 -4.69
C TYR A 77 -1.53 3.96 -4.53
N ASN A 78 -1.31 4.79 -3.50
CA ASN A 78 -2.05 6.02 -3.30
C ASN A 78 -1.08 7.21 -3.37
N PRO A 79 -1.20 8.06 -4.40
CA PRO A 79 -0.29 9.19 -4.58
C PRO A 79 -0.39 10.27 -3.49
N LEU A 80 -1.45 10.25 -2.66
CA LEU A 80 -1.60 11.19 -1.53
C LEU A 80 -0.81 10.80 -0.28
N TYR A 81 -0.37 9.54 -0.19
CA TYR A 81 0.41 9.01 0.94
C TYR A 81 1.88 8.73 0.57
N CYS A 82 2.35 9.28 -0.56
CA CYS A 82 3.73 9.18 -1.05
C CYS A 82 4.51 10.47 -0.78
#